data_AF-A0A9D0Z2T1-F1
#
_entry.id   AF-A0A9D0Z2T1-F1
#
_cell.length_a   1.000
_cell.length_b   1.000
_cell.length_c   1.000
_cell.angle_alpha   90.00
_cell.angle_beta   90.00
_cell.angle_gamma   90.00
#
_symmetry.space_group_name_H-M   'P 1'
#
loop_
_entity.id
_entity.type
_entity.pdbx_description
1 polymer ?
#
loop_
_entity_poly.entity_id
_entity_poly.type
_entity_poly.pdbx_seq_one_letter_code
_entity_poly.pdbx_strand_id
1 'polypeptide(L)'
;MKKLLGLLLILAAVAVVVWSVQEANPAPTEPSVPQTTTEATQPPTTNPPTTEPTTQPPTETVPPTDPQVEALRPFRNLGVCRGLDEAHTFVLFFLDDRSSNWSGEEIAAFNGLYFYPAMNFLQTQGENWGMEVNQDSFTYSSDVNEGMAYAGEVSPDFQEGGAATDIPDKTAKSLGFDDGWDMYRYLQEYTGTDQVAMLFFLNKPGRSYTIRDQNNDGQEELEFSVIFASYPGFATSATSATIAHELLHLFGAEDYYDPYGDFPQRKILAESQIPDDIMLVTYYNVKDNTLSQATAFTIGWTDEVPEIMENPDWNR
;
A
#
# COMPACT_ATOMS: atom_id res chain seq x y z
N MET A 1 -13.18 28.24 1.37
CA MET A 1 -11.92 29.02 1.46
C MET A 1 -10.96 28.57 2.56
N LYS A 2 -11.37 27.79 3.57
CA LYS A 2 -10.45 27.11 4.50
C LYS A 2 -9.84 25.80 3.96
N LYS A 3 -10.45 25.19 2.94
CA LYS A 3 -10.01 23.94 2.30
C LYS A 3 -8.68 24.03 1.51
N LEU A 4 -8.19 25.23 1.19
CA LEU A 4 -7.04 25.42 0.29
C LEU A 4 -5.77 25.95 0.97
N LEU A 5 -5.87 26.41 2.24
CA LEU A 5 -4.78 27.19 2.86
C LEU A 5 -3.77 26.31 3.63
N GLY A 6 -4.14 25.10 4.05
CA GLY A 6 -3.22 24.15 4.69
C GLY A 6 -2.25 23.49 3.71
N LEU A 7 -2.75 23.14 2.51
CA LEU A 7 -1.97 22.37 1.53
C LEU A 7 -0.96 23.22 0.73
N LEU A 8 -1.23 24.52 0.56
CA LEU A 8 -0.40 25.41 -0.28
C LEU A 8 0.98 25.74 0.34
N LEU A 9 1.18 25.49 1.63
CA LEU A 9 2.48 25.64 2.30
C LEU A 9 3.43 24.46 2.04
N ILE A 10 2.91 23.30 1.60
CA ILE A 10 3.67 22.06 1.44
C ILE A 10 4.43 22.02 0.09
N LEU A 11 3.92 22.72 -0.93
CA LEU A 11 4.55 22.81 -2.26
C LEU A 11 5.94 23.47 -2.25
N ALA A 12 6.29 24.23 -1.22
CA ALA A 12 7.59 24.91 -1.15
C ALA A 12 8.72 24.04 -0.56
N ALA A 13 8.42 22.96 0.16
CA ALA A 13 9.43 22.15 0.85
C ALA A 13 9.99 21.00 -0.01
N VAL A 14 9.18 20.44 -0.91
CA VAL A 14 9.57 19.30 -1.76
C VAL A 14 10.64 19.68 -2.81
N ALA A 15 10.69 20.93 -3.24
CA ALA A 15 11.70 21.40 -4.20
C ALA A 15 13.12 21.57 -3.61
N VAL A 16 13.28 21.53 -2.27
CA VAL A 16 14.58 21.84 -1.63
C VAL A 16 15.37 20.60 -1.23
N VAL A 17 14.75 19.42 -1.12
CA VAL A 17 15.43 18.22 -0.59
C VAL A 17 15.99 17.29 -1.69
N VAL A 18 15.61 17.48 -2.96
CA VAL A 18 16.11 16.67 -4.09
C VAL A 18 17.44 17.19 -4.67
N TRP A 19 18.05 18.23 -4.10
CA TRP A 19 19.27 18.87 -4.66
C TRP A 19 20.43 19.02 -3.68
N SER A 20 20.72 18.00 -2.86
CA SER A 20 21.91 18.07 -1.99
C SER A 20 22.59 16.74 -1.68
N VAL A 21 22.61 15.78 -2.61
CA VAL A 21 23.60 14.69 -2.58
C VAL A 21 24.08 14.36 -4.00
N GLN A 22 24.93 15.22 -4.58
CA GLN A 22 26.01 14.75 -5.45
C GLN A 22 27.10 15.81 -5.67
N GLU A 23 28.34 15.36 -5.42
CA GLU A 23 29.63 15.85 -5.89
C GLU A 23 30.32 17.02 -5.17
N ALA A 24 31.24 16.64 -4.29
CA ALA A 24 32.42 17.41 -3.93
C ALA A 24 33.60 17.02 -4.83
N ASN A 25 33.99 17.90 -5.77
CA ASN A 25 35.40 18.17 -6.11
C ASN A 25 35.52 19.44 -6.98
N PRO A 26 36.50 20.35 -6.75
CA PRO A 26 36.52 21.64 -7.45
C PRO A 26 37.58 21.77 -8.57
N ALA A 27 37.21 22.62 -9.55
CA ALA A 27 38.05 23.59 -10.29
C ALA A 27 38.70 23.15 -11.64
N PRO A 28 39.19 24.10 -12.48
CA PRO A 28 38.37 24.77 -13.52
C PRO A 28 39.09 24.91 -14.88
N THR A 29 38.37 25.00 -16.00
CA THR A 29 38.94 25.59 -17.24
C THR A 29 37.88 25.96 -18.29
N GLU A 30 37.68 27.26 -18.49
CA GLU A 30 37.30 27.87 -19.76
C GLU A 30 38.57 28.00 -20.65
N PRO A 31 38.51 28.06 -22.00
CA PRO A 31 38.04 29.31 -22.64
C PRO A 31 37.43 29.23 -24.06
N SER A 32 36.67 30.29 -24.37
CA SER A 32 36.64 31.10 -25.61
C SER A 32 36.19 30.55 -26.97
N VAL A 33 35.19 31.26 -27.49
CA VAL A 33 34.59 31.33 -28.83
C VAL A 33 35.56 31.91 -29.89
N PRO A 34 35.35 31.64 -31.19
CA PRO A 34 35.27 32.74 -32.15
C PRO A 34 34.03 32.68 -33.07
N GLN A 35 33.45 33.87 -33.27
CA GLN A 35 32.36 34.17 -34.21
C GLN A 35 32.84 34.08 -35.66
N THR A 36 31.96 33.69 -36.59
CA THR A 36 32.08 34.07 -38.00
C THR A 36 30.72 34.42 -38.58
N THR A 37 30.79 35.40 -39.46
CA THR A 37 29.79 36.37 -39.94
C THR A 37 28.73 35.81 -40.88
N THR A 38 27.60 36.52 -40.84
CA THR A 38 26.36 36.43 -41.60
C THR A 38 26.53 36.57 -43.11
N GLU A 39 25.86 35.73 -43.89
CA GLU A 39 25.45 36.04 -45.26
C GLU A 39 23.95 35.71 -45.42
N ALA A 40 23.19 36.68 -45.92
CA ALA A 40 21.74 36.68 -45.95
C ALA A 40 21.21 36.18 -47.30
N THR A 41 20.36 35.14 -47.27
CA THR A 41 19.52 34.75 -48.41
C THR A 41 18.12 34.38 -47.87
N GLN A 42 17.08 35.08 -48.32
CA GLN A 42 15.65 34.72 -48.13
C GLN A 42 15.09 34.10 -49.43
N PRO A 43 13.87 33.52 -49.48
CA PRO A 43 13.14 32.69 -48.51
C PRO A 43 12.65 31.36 -49.16
N PRO A 44 11.99 30.43 -48.42
CA PRO A 44 10.54 30.34 -48.63
C PRO A 44 9.76 30.00 -47.36
N THR A 45 8.51 30.48 -47.32
CA THR A 45 7.46 30.09 -46.37
C THR A 45 7.21 28.59 -46.40
N THR A 46 7.45 27.92 -45.28
CA THR A 46 7.04 26.53 -45.03
C THR A 46 5.89 26.50 -44.02
N ASN A 47 4.88 25.71 -44.36
CA ASN A 47 3.64 25.48 -43.61
C ASN A 47 3.91 24.95 -42.18
N PRO A 48 2.97 25.15 -41.24
CA PRO A 48 3.06 24.56 -39.91
C PRO A 48 3.13 23.02 -40.00
N PRO A 49 3.89 22.36 -39.10
CA PRO A 49 4.07 20.92 -39.14
C PRO A 49 2.74 20.22 -38.84
N THR A 50 2.35 19.33 -39.76
CA THR A 50 1.29 18.34 -39.60
C THR A 50 1.62 17.44 -38.42
N THR A 51 0.74 17.39 -37.44
CA THR A 51 0.76 16.37 -36.37
C THR A 51 0.47 15.01 -36.99
N GLU A 52 1.49 14.15 -37.09
CA GLU A 52 1.28 12.72 -37.26
C GLU A 52 0.75 12.14 -35.93
N PRO A 53 -0.31 11.31 -35.95
CA PRO A 53 -0.76 10.64 -34.75
C PRO A 53 0.25 9.58 -34.36
N THR A 54 0.93 9.79 -33.23
CA THR A 54 1.74 8.76 -32.57
C THR A 54 0.82 7.62 -32.13
N THR A 55 0.80 6.52 -32.87
CA THR A 55 0.21 5.26 -32.41
C THR A 55 1.00 4.79 -31.18
N GLN A 56 0.34 4.77 -30.01
CA GLN A 56 0.84 4.06 -28.84
C GLN A 56 1.05 2.57 -29.21
N PRO A 57 2.12 1.93 -28.74
CA PRO A 57 2.25 0.47 -28.82
C PRO A 57 1.04 -0.17 -28.11
N PRO A 58 0.50 -1.29 -28.60
CA PRO A 58 -0.54 -2.00 -27.88
C PRO A 58 0.02 -2.43 -26.52
N THR A 59 -0.67 -2.06 -25.44
CA THR A 59 -0.50 -2.68 -24.14
C THR A 59 -0.70 -4.19 -24.33
N GLU A 60 0.34 -5.00 -24.11
CA GLU A 60 0.18 -6.44 -23.99
C GLU A 60 -0.73 -6.69 -22.79
N THR A 61 -2.00 -6.96 -23.07
CA THR A 61 -2.95 -7.44 -22.06
C THR A 61 -2.49 -8.84 -21.63
N VAL A 62 -2.10 -8.98 -20.37
CA VAL A 62 -1.94 -10.28 -19.71
C VAL A 62 -3.21 -11.09 -20.01
N PRO A 63 -3.10 -12.34 -20.50
CA PRO A 63 -4.28 -13.15 -20.75
C PRO A 63 -5.10 -13.27 -19.46
N PRO A 64 -6.43 -13.11 -19.51
CA PRO A 64 -7.26 -13.16 -18.31
C PRO A 64 -7.11 -14.53 -17.64
N THR A 65 -6.90 -14.51 -16.32
CA THR A 65 -6.82 -15.71 -15.49
C THR A 65 -8.05 -16.61 -15.69
N ASP A 66 -7.85 -17.93 -15.65
CA ASP A 66 -8.92 -18.91 -15.76
C ASP A 66 -10.00 -18.65 -14.68
N PRO A 67 -11.29 -18.49 -15.04
CA PRO A 67 -12.36 -18.32 -14.07
C PRO A 67 -12.44 -19.42 -12.99
N GLN A 68 -11.98 -20.63 -13.29
CA GLN A 68 -11.91 -21.71 -12.30
C GLN A 68 -10.81 -21.48 -11.25
N VAL A 69 -9.71 -20.83 -11.64
CA VAL A 69 -8.64 -20.42 -10.73
C VAL A 69 -9.10 -19.25 -9.87
N GLU A 70 -9.73 -18.24 -10.45
CA GLU A 70 -10.29 -17.10 -9.69
C GLU A 70 -11.37 -17.54 -8.68
N ALA A 71 -12.16 -18.57 -8.98
CA ALA A 71 -13.13 -19.12 -8.04
C ALA A 71 -12.50 -19.72 -6.75
N LEU A 72 -11.20 -19.99 -6.75
CA LEU A 72 -10.44 -20.45 -5.58
C LEU A 72 -9.80 -19.28 -4.79
N ARG A 73 -10.05 -18.02 -5.19
CA ARG A 73 -9.53 -16.81 -4.55
C ARG A 73 -10.65 -15.92 -3.98
N PRO A 74 -11.32 -16.33 -2.88
CA PRO A 74 -12.25 -15.58 -2.02
C PRO A 74 -12.90 -14.30 -2.52
N PHE A 75 -12.13 -13.24 -2.71
CA PHE A 75 -11.51 -12.34 -1.73
C PHE A 75 -10.52 -11.44 -2.46
N ARG A 76 -9.95 -11.94 -3.55
CA ARG A 76 -9.24 -11.14 -4.53
C ARG A 76 -10.24 -10.36 -5.38
N ASN A 77 -9.87 -9.14 -5.79
CA ASN A 77 -10.64 -8.31 -6.74
C ASN A 77 -12.09 -7.98 -6.32
N LEU A 78 -12.42 -7.96 -5.01
CA LEU A 78 -13.78 -7.65 -4.55
C LEU A 78 -13.97 -6.15 -4.29
N GLY A 79 -13.05 -5.51 -3.56
CA GLY A 79 -13.16 -4.11 -3.18
C GLY A 79 -12.23 -3.18 -3.96
N VAL A 80 -11.89 -2.07 -3.31
CA VAL A 80 -11.01 -1.03 -3.85
C VAL A 80 -9.54 -1.43 -3.98
N CYS A 81 -9.11 -2.52 -3.33
CA CYS A 81 -7.79 -3.12 -3.45
C CYS A 81 -7.92 -4.45 -4.22
N ARG A 82 -7.48 -4.47 -5.49
CA ARG A 82 -7.76 -5.60 -6.38
C ARG A 82 -6.66 -6.65 -6.36
N GLY A 83 -5.43 -6.25 -6.68
CA GLY A 83 -4.27 -7.15 -6.70
C GLY A 83 -2.96 -6.39 -6.80
N LEU A 84 -1.90 -6.86 -6.13
CA LEU A 84 -0.58 -6.22 -6.03
C LEU A 84 0.23 -6.17 -7.35
N ASP A 85 -0.34 -6.67 -8.43
CA ASP A 85 0.24 -6.72 -9.78
C ASP A 85 0.02 -5.42 -10.59
N GLU A 86 -0.82 -4.52 -10.11
CA GLU A 86 -1.03 -3.18 -10.70
C GLU A 86 -0.37 -2.07 -9.87
N ALA A 87 -0.46 -0.80 -10.32
CA ALA A 87 0.09 0.34 -9.60
C ALA A 87 -0.80 0.74 -8.40
N HIS A 88 -0.21 0.82 -7.20
CA HIS A 88 -0.94 1.15 -5.96
C HIS A 88 -0.33 2.36 -5.26
N THR A 89 -1.13 3.04 -4.45
CA THR A 89 -0.61 4.04 -3.51
C THR A 89 -1.08 3.72 -2.10
N PHE A 90 -0.14 3.63 -1.17
CA PHE A 90 -0.37 3.35 0.24
C PHE A 90 -0.42 4.68 1.00
N VAL A 91 -1.61 5.13 1.36
CA VAL A 91 -1.77 6.41 2.08
C VAL A 91 -1.74 6.14 3.57
N LEU A 92 -0.81 6.79 4.27
CA LEU A 92 -0.54 6.56 5.69
C LEU A 92 -1.21 7.65 6.53
N PHE A 93 -2.16 7.26 7.37
CA PHE A 93 -2.90 8.14 8.27
C PHE A 93 -2.45 7.86 9.71
N PHE A 94 -1.62 8.72 10.31
CA PHE A 94 -1.29 8.58 11.73
C PHE A 94 -2.32 9.36 12.53
N LEU A 95 -3.21 8.62 13.20
CA LEU A 95 -4.38 9.20 13.84
C LEU A 95 -4.09 9.57 15.29
N ASP A 96 -4.40 10.82 15.63
CA ASP A 96 -4.65 11.19 17.01
C ASP A 96 -6.06 10.72 17.41
N ASP A 97 -6.19 10.14 18.61
CA ASP A 97 -7.48 9.84 19.21
C ASP A 97 -7.57 10.40 20.64
N ARG A 98 -8.63 10.05 21.37
CA ARG A 98 -8.81 10.58 22.74
C ARG A 98 -7.81 10.04 23.76
N SER A 99 -7.09 8.98 23.41
CA SER A 99 -6.21 8.19 24.30
C SER A 99 -4.74 8.26 23.90
N SER A 100 -4.43 8.48 22.62
CA SER A 100 -3.07 8.56 22.11
C SER A 100 -2.93 9.56 20.97
N ASN A 101 -1.69 9.98 20.73
CA ASN A 101 -1.32 10.90 19.65
C ASN A 101 0.07 10.54 19.10
N TRP A 102 0.40 11.08 17.94
CA TRP A 102 1.70 10.91 17.31
C TRP A 102 2.49 12.22 17.27
N SER A 103 3.74 12.19 17.70
CA SER A 103 4.72 13.22 17.36
C SER A 103 5.40 12.91 16.01
N GLY A 104 5.97 13.94 15.38
CA GLY A 104 6.73 13.76 14.13
C GLY A 104 7.95 12.85 14.27
N GLU A 105 8.60 12.83 15.44
CA GLU A 105 9.71 11.92 15.73
C GLU A 105 9.24 10.47 15.85
N GLU A 106 8.10 10.24 16.51
CA GLU A 106 7.51 8.89 16.62
C GLU A 106 7.08 8.36 15.26
N ILE A 107 6.50 9.21 14.39
CA ILE A 107 6.13 8.84 13.02
C ILE A 107 7.38 8.44 12.23
N ALA A 108 8.44 9.26 12.27
CA ALA A 108 9.69 8.97 11.56
C ALA A 108 10.33 7.67 12.07
N ALA A 109 10.35 7.45 13.39
CA ALA A 109 10.86 6.24 14.01
C ALA A 109 10.03 5.01 13.61
N PHE A 110 8.69 5.09 13.69
CA PHE A 110 7.80 4.01 13.31
C PHE A 110 7.97 3.62 11.85
N ASN A 111 8.07 4.61 10.96
CA ASN A 111 8.29 4.35 9.53
C ASN A 111 9.63 3.66 9.28
N GLY A 112 10.71 4.18 9.87
CA GLY A 112 12.05 3.62 9.69
C GLY A 112 12.22 2.22 10.28
N LEU A 113 11.58 1.94 11.42
CA LEU A 113 11.73 0.67 12.14
C LEU A 113 10.76 -0.41 11.68
N TYR A 114 9.55 -0.03 11.24
CA TYR A 114 8.47 -1.00 11.02
C TYR A 114 7.89 -0.96 9.62
N PHE A 115 7.44 0.21 9.15
CA PHE A 115 6.76 0.33 7.86
C PHE A 115 7.70 0.06 6.68
N TYR A 116 8.85 0.75 6.57
CA TYR A 116 9.76 0.54 5.45
C TYR A 116 10.32 -0.89 5.38
N PRO A 117 10.68 -1.54 6.49
CA PRO A 117 11.08 -2.95 6.43
C PRO A 117 9.93 -3.90 6.02
N ALA A 118 8.67 -3.59 6.33
CA ALA A 118 7.51 -4.36 5.86
C ALA A 118 7.36 -4.24 4.34
N MET A 119 7.44 -3.01 3.80
CA MET A 119 7.37 -2.78 2.36
C MET A 119 8.53 -3.44 1.62
N ASN A 120 9.75 -3.35 2.16
CA ASN A 120 10.91 -4.02 1.59
C ASN A 120 10.77 -5.55 1.59
N PHE A 121 10.14 -6.13 2.63
CA PHE A 121 9.82 -7.55 2.65
C PHE A 121 8.85 -7.91 1.52
N LEU A 122 7.72 -7.20 1.39
CA LEU A 122 6.73 -7.47 0.34
C LEU A 122 7.33 -7.33 -1.07
N GLN A 123 8.15 -6.30 -1.29
CA GLN A 123 8.88 -6.13 -2.54
C GLN A 123 9.81 -7.32 -2.82
N THR A 124 10.62 -7.72 -1.84
CA THR A 124 11.53 -8.87 -1.98
C THR A 124 10.77 -10.16 -2.29
N GLN A 125 9.62 -10.39 -1.63
CA GLN A 125 8.79 -11.56 -1.91
C GLN A 125 8.20 -11.49 -3.33
N GLY A 126 7.67 -10.33 -3.74
CA GLY A 126 7.17 -10.13 -5.10
C GLY A 126 8.22 -10.38 -6.17
N GLU A 127 9.43 -9.85 -5.99
CA GLU A 127 10.58 -10.10 -6.88
C GLU A 127 10.90 -11.60 -6.99
N ASN A 128 10.87 -12.35 -5.89
CA ASN A 128 11.07 -13.80 -5.89
C ASN A 128 9.98 -14.56 -6.67
N TRP A 129 8.78 -14.00 -6.73
CA TRP A 129 7.65 -14.51 -7.54
C TRP A 129 7.65 -13.99 -8.97
N GLY A 130 8.65 -13.20 -9.37
CA GLY A 130 8.76 -12.65 -10.73
C GLY A 130 7.82 -11.47 -11.01
N MET A 131 7.24 -10.89 -9.97
CA MET A 131 6.38 -9.72 -10.09
C MET A 131 7.24 -8.46 -10.31
N GLU A 132 6.86 -7.62 -11.27
CA GLU A 132 7.40 -6.26 -11.41
C GLU A 132 6.82 -5.34 -10.33
N VAL A 133 7.08 -5.67 -9.06
CA VAL A 133 6.73 -4.82 -7.93
C VAL A 133 7.70 -3.64 -7.93
N ASN A 134 7.45 -2.64 -8.77
CA ASN A 134 8.32 -1.47 -8.85
C ASN A 134 8.26 -0.72 -7.51
N GLN A 135 9.40 -0.17 -7.08
CA GLN A 135 9.44 0.79 -5.96
C GLN A 135 8.51 2.00 -6.22
N ASP A 136 8.21 2.28 -7.50
CA ASP A 136 7.25 3.28 -7.94
C ASP A 136 5.77 2.82 -7.82
N SER A 137 5.51 1.50 -7.77
CA SER A 137 4.19 0.90 -7.48
C SER A 137 3.82 0.98 -6.00
N PHE A 138 4.76 1.40 -5.16
CA PHE A 138 4.57 1.67 -3.74
C PHE A 138 4.87 3.13 -3.45
N THR A 139 4.01 4.02 -3.93
CA THR A 139 4.03 5.39 -3.42
C THR A 139 3.40 5.39 -2.04
N TYR A 140 4.03 6.03 -1.07
CA TYR A 140 3.44 6.31 0.22
C TYR A 140 3.54 7.80 0.55
N SER A 141 2.48 8.36 1.10
CA SER A 141 2.45 9.76 1.52
C SER A 141 1.96 9.85 2.96
N SER A 142 2.71 10.59 3.77
CA SER A 142 2.29 11.12 5.07
C SER A 142 2.11 12.64 5.00
N ASP A 143 2.09 13.24 3.82
CA ASP A 143 1.95 14.70 3.64
C ASP A 143 0.57 15.21 4.09
N VAL A 144 -0.38 14.28 4.22
CA VAL A 144 -1.74 14.53 4.68
C VAL A 144 -1.85 14.57 6.21
N ASN A 145 -0.79 14.21 6.93
CA ASN A 145 -0.85 13.80 8.35
C ASN A 145 -1.02 14.95 9.37
N GLU A 146 -1.04 16.22 8.95
CA GLU A 146 -1.24 17.34 9.88
C GLU A 146 -2.72 17.48 10.29
N GLY A 147 -3.01 17.33 11.59
CA GLY A 147 -4.32 17.62 12.18
C GLY A 147 -5.38 16.52 12.00
N MET A 148 -4.97 15.32 11.59
CA MET A 148 -5.86 14.16 11.49
C MET A 148 -6.21 13.63 12.87
N ALA A 149 -7.51 13.58 13.17
CA ALA A 149 -8.00 12.99 14.41
C ALA A 149 -9.19 12.07 14.14
N TYR A 150 -9.21 10.95 14.86
CA TYR A 150 -10.40 10.12 15.00
C TYR A 150 -11.21 10.63 16.20
N ALA A 151 -12.44 11.12 15.94
CA ALA A 151 -13.27 11.75 16.96
C ALA A 151 -13.86 10.79 18.04
N GLY A 152 -13.39 9.54 18.09
CA GLY A 152 -13.77 8.51 19.06
C GLY A 152 -12.57 7.93 19.81
N GLU A 153 -12.80 6.84 20.54
CA GLU A 153 -11.75 5.98 21.09
C GLU A 153 -11.78 4.68 20.30
N VAL A 154 -10.64 4.27 19.73
CA VAL A 154 -10.56 2.98 19.03
C VAL A 154 -10.24 1.89 20.05
N SER A 155 -11.08 0.86 20.16
CA SER A 155 -10.84 -0.26 21.10
C SER A 155 -9.55 -1.01 20.70
N PRO A 156 -8.63 -1.27 21.64
CA PRO A 156 -7.43 -2.07 21.37
C PRO A 156 -7.72 -3.58 21.31
N ASP A 157 -8.81 -4.02 21.94
CA ASP A 157 -9.26 -5.41 21.96
C ASP A 157 -10.36 -5.59 20.90
N PHE A 158 -10.00 -6.15 19.76
CA PHE A 158 -10.97 -6.63 18.78
C PHE A 158 -11.33 -8.09 19.08
N GLN A 159 -12.58 -8.34 19.41
CA GLN A 159 -13.26 -9.62 19.20
C GLN A 159 -14.42 -9.40 18.22
N GLU A 160 -14.83 -10.46 17.54
CA GLU A 160 -15.84 -10.50 16.48
C GLU A 160 -16.99 -9.48 16.68
N GLY A 161 -17.18 -8.58 15.70
CA GLY A 161 -18.18 -7.51 15.73
C GLY A 161 -17.76 -6.20 16.43
N GLY A 162 -16.54 -6.09 16.96
CA GLY A 162 -16.01 -4.90 17.66
C GLY A 162 -15.09 -3.97 16.86
N ALA A 163 -14.89 -4.19 15.56
CA ALA A 163 -13.94 -3.43 14.74
C ALA A 163 -14.51 -2.03 14.50
N ALA A 164 -13.65 -1.02 14.52
CA ALA A 164 -14.05 0.33 14.17
C ALA A 164 -14.10 0.47 12.65
N THR A 165 -15.23 0.05 12.07
CA THR A 165 -15.47 0.12 10.61
C THR A 165 -15.67 1.54 10.10
N ASP A 166 -15.88 2.51 10.99
CA ASP A 166 -16.16 3.92 10.67
C ASP A 166 -14.91 4.83 10.68
N ILE A 167 -13.71 4.25 10.74
CA ILE A 167 -12.44 5.00 10.74
C ILE A 167 -12.28 5.87 9.50
N PRO A 168 -12.49 5.38 8.25
CA PRO A 168 -12.41 6.23 7.07
C PRO A 168 -13.38 7.40 7.13
N ASP A 169 -14.64 7.17 7.49
CA ASP A 169 -15.68 8.21 7.57
C ASP A 169 -15.38 9.28 8.62
N LYS A 170 -14.90 8.86 9.81
CA LYS A 170 -14.57 9.81 10.88
C LYS A 170 -13.30 10.60 10.57
N THR A 171 -12.33 9.98 9.92
CA THR A 171 -11.11 10.67 9.45
C THR A 171 -11.44 11.65 8.33
N ALA A 172 -12.25 11.23 7.36
CA ALA A 172 -12.73 12.09 6.28
C ALA A 172 -13.44 13.35 6.81
N LYS A 173 -14.33 13.19 7.79
CA LYS A 173 -15.03 14.31 8.43
C LYS A 173 -14.10 15.26 9.18
N SER A 174 -13.06 14.76 9.85
CA SER A 174 -12.09 15.63 10.54
C SER A 174 -11.26 16.45 9.55
N LEU A 175 -11.04 15.92 8.34
CA LEU A 175 -10.37 16.58 7.22
C LEU A 175 -11.32 17.49 6.39
N GLY A 176 -12.63 17.45 6.65
CA GLY A 176 -13.63 18.29 5.98
C GLY A 176 -14.16 17.74 4.66
N PHE A 177 -14.02 16.44 4.43
CA PHE A 177 -14.76 15.66 3.43
C PHE A 177 -16.13 15.24 3.97
N ASP A 178 -17.03 14.86 3.07
CA ASP A 178 -18.39 14.46 3.45
C ASP A 178 -18.42 13.06 4.10
N ASP A 179 -17.66 12.11 3.54
CA ASP A 179 -17.52 10.73 4.01
C ASP A 179 -16.21 10.09 3.51
N GLY A 180 -15.97 8.83 3.87
CA GLY A 180 -14.78 8.08 3.48
C GLY A 180 -14.65 7.90 1.96
N TRP A 181 -15.76 7.83 1.22
CA TRP A 181 -15.75 7.71 -0.24
C TRP A 181 -15.36 9.01 -0.94
N ASP A 182 -15.84 10.15 -0.45
CA ASP A 182 -15.42 11.48 -0.91
C ASP A 182 -13.90 11.66 -0.71
N MET A 183 -13.40 11.29 0.47
CA MET A 183 -11.96 11.26 0.74
C MET A 183 -11.21 10.30 -0.19
N TYR A 184 -11.70 9.07 -0.38
CA TYR A 184 -11.07 8.07 -1.23
C TYR A 184 -10.94 8.54 -2.68
N ARG A 185 -12.01 9.08 -3.28
CA ARG A 185 -11.97 9.63 -4.65
C ARG A 185 -10.99 10.78 -4.78
N TYR A 186 -10.92 11.65 -3.77
CA TYR A 186 -9.92 12.71 -3.73
C TYR A 186 -8.50 12.14 -3.73
N LEU A 187 -8.24 11.06 -2.97
CA LEU A 187 -6.94 10.40 -2.95
C LEU A 187 -6.59 9.78 -4.29
N GLN A 188 -7.55 9.15 -4.99
CA GLN A 188 -7.33 8.64 -6.35
C GLN A 188 -6.89 9.77 -7.30
N GLU A 189 -7.60 10.91 -7.29
CA GLU A 189 -7.24 12.09 -8.09
C GLU A 189 -5.86 12.67 -7.71
N TYR A 190 -5.58 12.76 -6.41
CA TYR A 190 -4.34 13.31 -5.88
C TYR A 190 -3.12 12.45 -6.22
N THR A 191 -3.27 11.13 -6.12
CA THR A 191 -2.19 10.15 -6.33
C THR A 191 -2.04 9.75 -7.78
N GLY A 192 -3.09 9.92 -8.59
CA GLY A 192 -3.11 9.50 -10.00
C GLY A 192 -3.22 7.99 -10.19
N THR A 193 -3.62 7.23 -9.17
CA THR A 193 -3.93 5.79 -9.26
C THR A 193 -5.39 5.51 -8.91
N ASP A 194 -5.96 4.50 -9.55
CA ASP A 194 -7.28 3.98 -9.23
C ASP A 194 -7.26 3.08 -7.98
N GLN A 195 -6.08 2.63 -7.52
CA GLN A 195 -5.96 1.72 -6.37
C GLN A 195 -5.22 2.37 -5.20
N VAL A 196 -5.99 2.87 -4.23
CA VAL A 196 -5.47 3.47 -2.99
C VAL A 196 -5.70 2.54 -1.81
N ALA A 197 -4.62 2.07 -1.18
CA ALA A 197 -4.67 1.33 0.08
C ALA A 197 -4.56 2.32 1.25
N MET A 198 -5.60 2.42 2.08
CA MET A 198 -5.59 3.31 3.25
C MET A 198 -5.11 2.56 4.49
N LEU A 199 -4.09 3.10 5.16
CA LEU A 199 -3.50 2.52 6.36
C LEU A 199 -3.61 3.51 7.52
N PHE A 200 -4.34 3.14 8.57
CA PHE A 200 -4.57 3.97 9.74
C PHE A 200 -3.73 3.49 10.93
N PHE A 201 -2.86 4.35 11.45
CA PHE A 201 -1.92 4.03 12.52
C PHE A 201 -2.32 4.71 13.84
N LEU A 202 -2.42 3.93 14.91
CA LEU A 202 -2.75 4.41 16.25
C LEU A 202 -1.56 4.21 17.18
N ASN A 203 -1.16 5.26 17.91
CA ASN A 203 -0.02 5.20 18.83
C ASN A 203 -0.37 4.54 20.18
N LYS A 204 -0.85 3.30 20.15
CA LYS A 204 -1.21 2.55 21.36
C LYS A 204 -1.23 1.05 21.10
N PRO A 205 -1.00 0.21 22.13
CA PRO A 205 -1.13 -1.23 22.00
C PRO A 205 -2.54 -1.63 21.56
N GLY A 206 -2.64 -2.67 20.75
CA GLY A 206 -3.90 -3.24 20.30
C GLY A 206 -3.66 -4.34 19.27
N ARG A 207 -4.73 -5.01 18.87
CA ARG A 207 -4.69 -5.99 17.79
C ARG A 207 -4.96 -5.28 16.46
N SER A 208 -3.96 -5.27 15.58
CA SER A 208 -4.14 -4.80 14.19
C SER A 208 -5.17 -5.65 13.46
N TYR A 209 -5.83 -5.04 12.48
CA TYR A 209 -6.83 -5.72 11.65
C TYR A 209 -7.00 -5.01 10.31
N THR A 210 -7.60 -5.73 9.38
CA THR A 210 -7.94 -5.24 8.05
C THR A 210 -9.42 -5.42 7.78
N ILE A 211 -10.06 -4.34 7.32
CA ILE A 211 -11.39 -4.39 6.72
C ILE A 211 -11.19 -4.53 5.23
N ARG A 212 -11.65 -5.66 4.70
CA ARG A 212 -11.59 -6.03 3.29
C ARG A 212 -12.98 -6.44 2.83
N ASP A 213 -13.23 -6.32 1.54
CA ASP A 213 -14.49 -6.72 0.95
C ASP A 213 -14.62 -8.25 0.99
N GLN A 214 -15.77 -8.73 1.45
CA GLN A 214 -16.11 -10.15 1.54
C GLN A 214 -17.32 -10.51 0.68
N ASN A 215 -17.94 -9.52 0.04
CA ASN A 215 -19.16 -9.66 -0.73
C ASN A 215 -18.82 -9.73 -2.22
N ASN A 216 -19.21 -10.82 -2.87
CA ASN A 216 -19.17 -10.92 -4.33
C ASN A 216 -20.51 -10.48 -4.94
N ASP A 217 -21.00 -9.31 -4.54
CA ASP A 217 -22.27 -8.74 -5.00
C ASP A 217 -22.09 -7.62 -6.04
N GLY A 218 -20.83 -7.29 -6.35
CA GLY A 218 -20.46 -6.27 -7.32
C GLY A 218 -20.60 -4.83 -6.83
N GLN A 219 -20.84 -4.62 -5.53
CA GLN A 219 -20.68 -3.32 -4.88
C GLN A 219 -19.27 -3.25 -4.28
N GLU A 220 -18.45 -2.30 -4.72
CA GLU A 220 -17.14 -2.09 -4.10
C GLU A 220 -17.32 -1.58 -2.66
N GLU A 221 -16.67 -2.23 -1.70
CA GLU A 221 -16.51 -1.71 -0.34
C GLU A 221 -15.18 -0.94 -0.16
N LEU A 222 -15.15 0.03 0.77
CA LEU A 222 -13.88 0.66 1.17
C LEU A 222 -13.08 -0.30 2.04
N GLU A 223 -11.86 -0.56 1.60
CA GLU A 223 -10.92 -1.45 2.29
C GLU A 223 -9.81 -0.63 2.93
N PHE A 224 -9.40 -1.03 4.14
CA PHE A 224 -8.36 -0.34 4.90
C PHE A 224 -7.81 -1.22 6.02
N SER A 225 -6.58 -0.96 6.43
CA SER A 225 -6.00 -1.61 7.62
C SER A 225 -5.83 -0.61 8.76
N VAL A 226 -5.96 -1.12 9.98
CA VAL A 226 -5.75 -0.38 11.22
C VAL A 226 -4.60 -1.04 11.96
N ILE A 227 -3.54 -0.27 12.18
CA ILE A 227 -2.29 -0.74 12.75
C ILE A 227 -2.08 -0.09 14.12
N PHE A 228 -1.97 -0.92 15.15
CA PHE A 228 -1.72 -0.47 16.51
C PHE A 228 -0.22 -0.52 16.81
N ALA A 229 0.37 0.65 17.06
CA ALA A 229 1.77 0.75 17.41
C ALA A 229 2.00 0.38 18.88
N SER A 230 3.02 -0.43 19.15
CA SER A 230 3.61 -0.47 20.50
C SER A 230 5.13 -0.58 20.40
N TYR A 231 5.81 0.30 21.14
CA TYR A 231 7.26 0.36 21.30
C TYR A 231 7.77 -0.86 22.13
N PRO A 232 9.08 -1.20 22.14
CA PRO A 232 9.57 -2.53 22.50
C PRO A 232 9.19 -3.00 23.90
N GLY A 233 8.72 -4.26 23.99
CA GLY A 233 8.51 -4.99 25.25
C GLY A 233 7.14 -5.65 25.42
N PHE A 234 6.22 -5.47 24.48
CA PHE A 234 4.88 -6.07 24.53
C PHE A 234 4.65 -7.03 23.36
N ALA A 235 4.00 -8.16 23.62
CA ALA A 235 3.73 -9.22 22.64
C ALA A 235 2.67 -8.84 21.58
N THR A 236 2.04 -7.66 21.70
CA THR A 236 0.95 -7.17 20.85
C THR A 236 1.32 -5.90 20.06
N SER A 237 2.61 -5.64 19.86
CA SER A 237 3.09 -4.49 19.08
C SER A 237 3.04 -4.74 17.57
N ALA A 238 2.70 -3.71 16.78
CA ALA A 238 2.98 -3.72 15.34
C ALA A 238 4.47 -4.00 15.08
N THR A 239 4.74 -5.15 14.45
CA THR A 239 6.03 -5.45 13.85
C THR A 239 5.95 -5.19 12.35
N SER A 240 7.09 -5.19 11.66
CA SER A 240 7.09 -5.19 10.19
C SER A 240 6.32 -6.38 9.62
N ALA A 241 6.33 -7.53 10.29
CA ALA A 241 5.56 -8.69 9.87
C ALA A 241 4.05 -8.45 10.05
N THR A 242 3.62 -7.86 11.16
CA THR A 242 2.20 -7.47 11.33
C THR A 242 1.75 -6.50 10.24
N ILE A 243 2.55 -5.49 9.91
CA ILE A 243 2.20 -4.54 8.84
C ILE A 243 2.05 -5.28 7.51
N ALA A 244 3.05 -6.07 7.11
CA ALA A 244 2.98 -6.82 5.85
C ALA A 244 1.81 -7.81 5.80
N HIS A 245 1.52 -8.49 6.91
CA HIS A 245 0.37 -9.39 7.07
C HIS A 245 -0.97 -8.67 6.81
N GLU A 246 -1.20 -7.54 7.48
CA GLU A 246 -2.43 -6.76 7.30
C GLU A 246 -2.56 -6.19 5.88
N LEU A 247 -1.45 -5.75 5.27
CA LEU A 247 -1.46 -5.32 3.87
C LEU A 247 -1.89 -6.45 2.94
N LEU A 248 -1.42 -7.69 3.15
CA LEU A 248 -1.76 -8.82 2.29
C LEU A 248 -3.26 -9.16 2.32
N HIS A 249 -3.94 -8.94 3.46
CA HIS A 249 -5.40 -9.09 3.55
C HIS A 249 -6.15 -8.16 2.59
N LEU A 250 -5.68 -6.93 2.38
CA LEU A 250 -6.28 -6.00 1.41
C LEU A 250 -6.30 -6.58 -0.01
N PHE A 251 -5.38 -7.48 -0.33
CA PHE A 251 -5.25 -8.08 -1.66
C PHE A 251 -5.75 -9.52 -1.73
N GLY A 252 -6.52 -9.95 -0.73
CA GLY A 252 -7.23 -11.23 -0.75
C GLY A 252 -6.56 -12.38 0.02
N ALA A 253 -5.44 -12.13 0.71
CA ALA A 253 -4.84 -13.16 1.56
C ALA A 253 -5.76 -13.54 2.74
N GLU A 254 -5.70 -14.80 3.17
CA GLU A 254 -6.47 -15.35 4.29
C GLU A 254 -5.56 -15.69 5.46
N ASP A 255 -6.10 -15.65 6.69
CA ASP A 255 -5.42 -16.16 7.88
C ASP A 255 -5.31 -17.69 7.84
N TYR A 256 -4.13 -18.22 8.18
CA TYR A 256 -3.91 -19.67 8.30
C TYR A 256 -3.86 -20.16 9.74
N TYR A 257 -3.73 -19.27 10.74
CA TYR A 257 -3.65 -19.65 12.15
C TYR A 257 -5.01 -19.90 12.84
N ASP A 258 -6.10 -19.79 12.07
CA ASP A 258 -7.49 -20.00 12.47
C ASP A 258 -7.90 -19.17 13.70
N PRO A 259 -8.03 -17.83 13.54
CA PRO A 259 -8.36 -16.93 14.65
C PRO A 259 -9.70 -17.25 15.36
N TYR A 260 -10.63 -17.88 14.65
CA TYR A 260 -12.01 -18.11 15.10
C TYR A 260 -12.31 -19.57 15.44
N GLY A 261 -11.41 -20.50 15.11
CA GLY A 261 -11.63 -21.93 15.36
C GLY A 261 -12.49 -22.63 14.30
N ASP A 262 -12.72 -21.97 13.15
CA ASP A 262 -13.58 -22.44 12.08
C ASP A 262 -12.88 -23.46 11.19
N PHE A 263 -11.55 -23.35 11.04
CA PHE A 263 -10.72 -24.17 10.14
C PHE A 263 -9.51 -24.78 10.86
N PRO A 264 -9.70 -25.58 11.93
CA PRO A 264 -8.59 -26.08 12.74
C PRO A 264 -7.63 -26.99 11.95
N GLN A 265 -8.13 -27.63 10.88
CA GLN A 265 -7.28 -28.48 10.04
C GLN A 265 -6.44 -27.68 9.06
N ARG A 266 -6.94 -26.55 8.54
CA ARG A 266 -6.14 -25.60 7.75
C ARG A 266 -4.89 -25.18 8.53
N LYS A 267 -5.07 -24.83 9.81
CA LYS A 267 -3.97 -24.49 10.68
C LYS A 267 -2.94 -25.61 10.82
N ILE A 268 -3.38 -26.83 11.13
CA ILE A 268 -2.49 -27.99 11.29
C ILE A 268 -1.69 -28.25 10.00
N LEU A 269 -2.35 -28.14 8.84
CA LEU A 269 -1.69 -28.27 7.55
C LEU A 269 -0.65 -27.17 7.35
N ALA A 270 -1.01 -25.91 7.59
CA ALA A 270 -0.13 -24.77 7.45
C ALA A 270 1.11 -24.89 8.37
N GLU A 271 0.92 -25.25 9.65
CA GLU A 271 2.00 -25.49 10.61
C GLU A 271 2.96 -26.60 10.15
N SER A 272 2.49 -27.57 9.37
CA SER A 272 3.30 -28.70 8.91
C SER A 272 4.02 -28.45 7.57
N GLN A 273 3.43 -27.67 6.67
CA GLN A 273 3.91 -27.53 5.27
C GLN A 273 4.46 -26.14 4.95
N ILE A 274 3.92 -25.11 5.58
CA ILE A 274 4.29 -23.69 5.37
C ILE A 274 4.46 -22.96 6.71
N PRO A 275 5.30 -23.48 7.64
CA PRO A 275 5.37 -23.03 9.03
C PRO A 275 5.79 -21.57 9.21
N ASP A 276 6.49 -21.02 8.23
CA ASP A 276 7.02 -19.66 8.25
C ASP A 276 6.21 -18.68 7.39
N ASP A 277 5.06 -19.11 6.84
CA ASP A 277 4.21 -18.21 6.07
C ASP A 277 3.70 -17.07 6.95
N ILE A 278 3.79 -15.85 6.42
CA ILE A 278 3.39 -14.63 7.13
C ILE A 278 1.90 -14.60 7.50
N MET A 279 1.05 -15.31 6.76
CA MET A 279 -0.38 -15.46 7.06
C MET A 279 -0.66 -16.52 8.14
N LEU A 280 0.33 -17.33 8.51
CA LEU A 280 0.25 -18.26 9.65
C LEU A 280 0.85 -17.63 10.92
N VAL A 281 2.00 -16.97 10.81
CA VAL A 281 2.72 -16.44 11.96
C VAL A 281 3.40 -15.14 11.60
N THR A 282 3.40 -14.16 12.51
CA THR A 282 4.18 -12.92 12.35
C THR A 282 5.37 -12.95 13.29
N TYR A 283 6.57 -13.24 12.78
CA TYR A 283 7.78 -13.18 13.59
C TYR A 283 8.18 -11.73 13.87
N TYR A 284 8.97 -11.51 14.94
CA TYR A 284 9.43 -10.18 15.28
C TYR A 284 10.29 -9.57 14.16
N ASN A 285 11.20 -10.36 13.62
CA ASN A 285 11.98 -10.00 12.44
C ASN A 285 11.26 -10.55 11.21
N VAL A 286 10.73 -9.65 10.38
CA VAL A 286 9.96 -10.00 9.18
C VAL A 286 10.76 -10.85 8.17
N LYS A 287 12.10 -10.83 8.22
CA LYS A 287 12.94 -11.67 7.35
C LYS A 287 12.90 -13.15 7.70
N ASP A 288 12.41 -13.49 8.89
CA ASP A 288 12.23 -14.87 9.32
C ASP A 288 10.89 -15.43 8.79
N ASN A 289 10.03 -14.57 8.24
CA ASN A 289 8.82 -14.97 7.54
C ASN A 289 9.07 -15.26 6.06
N THR A 290 8.14 -15.97 5.46
CA THR A 290 8.07 -16.29 4.02
C THR A 290 6.69 -15.95 3.47
N LEU A 291 6.58 -15.88 2.14
CA LEU A 291 5.29 -15.85 1.43
C LEU A 291 5.19 -17.12 0.60
N SER A 292 4.41 -18.09 1.09
CA SER A 292 4.27 -19.40 0.44
C SER A 292 3.49 -19.30 -0.87
N GLN A 293 3.51 -20.40 -1.64
CA GLN A 293 2.68 -20.52 -2.84
C GLN A 293 1.19 -20.33 -2.55
N ALA A 294 0.70 -20.73 -1.36
CA ALA A 294 -0.69 -20.50 -0.97
C ALA A 294 -1.02 -19.02 -0.90
N THR A 295 -0.20 -18.25 -0.21
CA THR A 295 -0.38 -16.80 -0.09
C THR A 295 -0.20 -16.12 -1.46
N ALA A 296 0.85 -16.48 -2.22
CA ALA A 296 1.07 -15.97 -3.57
C ALA A 296 -0.12 -16.26 -4.50
N PHE A 297 -0.72 -17.44 -4.38
CA PHE A 297 -1.89 -17.81 -5.14
C PHE A 297 -3.10 -16.95 -4.76
N THR A 298 -3.40 -16.79 -3.47
CA THR A 298 -4.58 -16.01 -3.01
C THR A 298 -4.52 -14.54 -3.45
N ILE A 299 -3.33 -13.93 -3.45
CA ILE A 299 -3.14 -12.53 -3.86
C ILE A 299 -2.92 -12.36 -5.38
N GLY A 300 -2.85 -13.47 -6.13
CA GLY A 300 -2.76 -13.46 -7.59
C GLY A 300 -1.36 -13.31 -8.18
N TRP A 301 -0.29 -13.60 -7.43
CA TRP A 301 1.08 -13.65 -7.96
C TRP A 301 1.39 -14.94 -8.72
N THR A 302 0.57 -15.98 -8.56
CA THR A 302 0.68 -17.22 -9.35
C THR A 302 -0.68 -17.84 -9.58
N ASP A 303 -0.95 -18.31 -10.80
CA ASP A 303 -2.14 -19.07 -11.19
C ASP A 303 -2.03 -20.59 -10.92
N GLU A 304 -0.86 -21.04 -10.46
CA GLU A 304 -0.67 -22.44 -10.08
C GLU A 304 -1.32 -22.73 -8.72
N VAL A 305 -2.40 -23.52 -8.74
CA VAL A 305 -3.10 -23.97 -7.53
C VAL A 305 -2.11 -24.72 -6.62
N PRO A 306 -1.88 -24.26 -5.38
CA PRO A 306 -0.96 -24.89 -4.45
C PRO A 306 -1.45 -26.29 -4.03
N GLU A 307 -0.54 -27.26 -3.96
CA GLU A 307 -0.86 -28.64 -3.52
C GLU A 307 -1.55 -28.66 -2.14
N ILE A 308 -1.14 -27.76 -1.23
CA ILE A 308 -1.77 -27.64 0.10
C ILE A 308 -3.26 -27.28 0.03
N MET A 309 -3.68 -26.49 -0.97
CA MET A 309 -5.08 -26.09 -1.18
C MET A 309 -5.92 -27.19 -1.83
N GLU A 310 -5.29 -28.17 -2.50
CA GLU A 310 -5.98 -29.35 -3.02
C GLU A 310 -6.34 -30.35 -1.92
N ASN A 311 -5.71 -30.21 -0.75
CA ASN A 311 -6.04 -31.03 0.41
C ASN A 311 -7.49 -30.76 0.86
N PRO A 312 -8.35 -31.79 0.97
CA PRO A 312 -9.73 -31.63 1.43
C PRO A 312 -9.88 -30.93 2.78
N ASP A 313 -8.84 -30.94 3.61
CA ASP A 313 -8.82 -30.35 4.94
C ASP A 313 -8.40 -28.86 4.94
N TRP A 314 -8.06 -28.26 3.80
CA TRP A 314 -7.65 -26.85 3.70
C TRP A 314 -8.81 -25.86 3.85
N ASN A 315 -10.01 -26.22 3.36
CA ASN A 315 -11.19 -25.34 3.35
C ASN A 315 -12.36 -25.93 4.17
N ARG A 316 -12.05 -26.70 5.23
CA ARG A 316 -13.02 -27.43 6.05
C ARG A 316 -12.81 -27.29 7.54
#